data_AF-A0A7X6NYK7-F1
#
_entry.id   AF-A0A7X6NYK7-F1
#
_cell.length_a   1.000
_cell.length_b   1.000
_cell.length_c   1.000
_cell.angle_alpha   90.00
_cell.angle_beta   90.00
_cell.angle_gamma   90.00
#
_symmetry.space_group_name_H-M   'P 1'
#
loop_
_entity.id
_entity.type
_entity.pdbx_description
1 polymer ?
#
loop_
_entity_poly.entity_id
_entity_poly.type
_entity_poly.pdbx_seq_one_letter_code
_entity_poly.pdbx_strand_id
1 'polypeptide(L)'
;MSGTTTPKRGKRLFTGLAIAIYLYLFAPIVWIVLFSFNKPQGKYNLQWQNFSFDAWANPFRDAELTQALERSLVVALVSVAIATLCGAAMALALSKYRFRGASAVDLFLVIPLTAPE
;
A
#
# COMPACT_ATOMS: atom_id res chain seq x y z
N MET A 1 -22.30 -37.63 15.43
CA MET A 1 -21.85 -36.28 15.81
C MET A 1 -20.53 -36.41 16.57
N SER A 2 -19.39 -36.44 15.88
CA SER A 2 -18.07 -36.50 16.54
C SER A 2 -17.39 -35.13 16.43
N GLY A 3 -17.34 -34.42 17.56
CA GLY A 3 -16.61 -33.16 17.68
C GLY A 3 -15.12 -33.42 17.60
N THR A 4 -14.48 -32.95 16.54
CA THR A 4 -13.02 -32.95 16.40
C THR A 4 -12.44 -31.85 17.28
N THR A 5 -12.09 -32.19 18.52
CA THR A 5 -11.37 -31.30 19.42
C THR A 5 -9.97 -31.06 18.88
N THR A 6 -9.76 -29.96 18.16
CA THR A 6 -8.42 -29.51 17.75
C THR A 6 -7.55 -29.35 19.01
N PRO A 7 -6.37 -29.99 19.10
CA PRO A 7 -5.54 -29.91 20.29
C PRO A 7 -5.15 -28.44 20.54
N LYS A 8 -5.55 -27.89 21.70
CA LYS A 8 -5.36 -26.47 22.08
C LYS A 8 -3.91 -26.00 21.94
N ARG A 9 -2.93 -26.91 22.04
CA ARG A 9 -1.49 -26.63 21.88
C ARG A 9 -1.10 -26.30 20.43
N GLY A 10 -1.67 -27.02 19.46
CA GLY A 10 -1.47 -26.73 18.04
C GLY A 10 -2.00 -25.34 17.69
N LYS A 11 -3.22 -25.01 18.15
CA LYS A 11 -3.82 -23.69 17.94
C LYS A 11 -2.95 -22.56 18.50
N ARG A 12 -2.37 -22.70 19.71
CA ARG A 12 -1.48 -21.69 20.31
C ARG A 12 -0.18 -21.51 19.54
N LEU A 13 0.42 -22.57 19.00
CA LEU A 13 1.60 -22.47 18.13
C LEU A 13 1.28 -21.74 16.83
N PHE A 14 0.17 -22.10 16.17
CA PHE A 14 -0.26 -21.41 14.94
C PHE A 14 -0.56 -19.94 15.19
N THR A 15 -1.24 -19.60 16.29
CA THR A 15 -1.47 -18.21 16.67
C THR A 15 -0.17 -17.46 16.97
N GLY A 16 0.77 -18.09 17.69
CA GLY A 16 2.09 -17.49 17.96
C GLY A 16 2.89 -17.23 16.68
N LEU A 17 2.90 -18.18 15.74
CA LEU A 17 3.54 -18.02 14.44
C LEU A 17 2.88 -16.92 13.61
N ALA A 18 1.55 -16.86 13.57
CA ALA A 18 0.82 -15.81 12.86
C ALA A 18 1.16 -14.42 13.42
N ILE A 19 1.22 -14.27 14.75
CA ILE A 19 1.64 -13.00 15.39
C ILE A 19 3.07 -12.65 14.99
N ALA A 20 4.01 -13.60 15.02
CA ALA A 20 5.40 -13.35 14.62
C ALA A 20 5.50 -12.89 13.16
N ILE A 21 4.73 -13.49 12.25
CA ILE A 21 4.67 -13.09 10.84
C ILE A 21 4.15 -11.65 10.71
N TYR A 22 3.05 -11.31 11.40
CA TYR A 22 2.54 -9.94 11.39
C TYR A 22 3.55 -8.94 11.95
N LEU A 23 4.19 -9.25 13.07
CA LEU A 23 5.22 -8.38 13.64
C LEU A 23 6.38 -8.16 12.66
N TYR A 24 6.82 -9.21 11.98
CA TYR A 24 7.86 -9.09 10.95
C TYR A 24 7.41 -8.21 9.78
N LEU A 25 6.19 -8.38 9.28
CA LEU A 25 5.63 -7.59 8.19
C LEU A 25 5.43 -6.11 8.55
N PHE A 26 5.06 -5.83 9.81
CA PHE A 26 4.86 -4.47 10.32
C PHE A 26 6.13 -3.83 10.88
N ALA A 27 7.21 -4.58 11.12
CA ALA A 27 8.49 -4.05 11.62
C ALA A 27 9.01 -2.81 10.85
N PRO A 28 9.04 -2.77 9.50
CA PRO A 28 9.50 -1.59 8.78
C PRO A 28 8.55 -0.38 8.96
N ILE A 29 7.25 -0.62 9.11
CA ILE A 29 6.26 0.45 9.36
C ILE A 29 6.51 1.06 10.75
N VAL A 30 6.73 0.21 11.75
CA VAL A 30 7.11 0.67 13.10
C VAL A 30 8.40 1.50 13.05
N TRP A 31 9.38 1.08 12.25
CA TRP A 31 10.62 1.82 12.06
C TRP A 31 10.39 3.22 11.47
N ILE A 32 9.55 3.34 10.44
CA ILE A 32 9.18 4.63 9.83
C ILE A 32 8.46 5.53 10.85
N VAL A 33 7.52 4.97 11.63
CA VAL A 33 6.80 5.71 12.68
C VAL A 33 7.76 6.22 13.74
N LEU A 34 8.72 5.41 14.19
CA LEU A 34 9.74 5.84 15.15
C LEU A 34 10.56 7.01 14.57
N PHE A 35 11.05 6.88 13.33
CA PHE A 35 11.81 7.93 12.65
C PHE A 35 10.99 9.21 12.39
N SER A 36 9.66 9.13 12.34
CA SER A 36 8.79 10.31 12.26
C SER A 36 8.87 11.22 13.48
N PHE A 37 9.38 10.73 14.61
CA PHE A 37 9.64 11.54 15.82
C PHE A 37 11.09 12.03 15.90
N ASN A 38 11.91 11.84 14.87
CA ASN A 38 13.26 12.36 14.83
C ASN A 38 13.26 13.83 14.35
N LYS A 39 14.13 14.66 14.93
CA LYS A 39 14.40 16.04 14.49
C LYS A 39 15.73 16.09 13.71
N PRO A 40 15.69 15.97 12.37
CA PRO A 40 16.91 16.00 11.56
C PRO A 40 17.50 17.43 11.49
N GLN A 41 18.83 17.53 11.52
CA GLN A 41 19.58 18.79 11.27
C GLN A 41 19.53 19.23 9.78
N GLY A 42 18.84 18.52 8.89
CA GLY A 42 18.80 18.81 7.46
C GLY A 42 17.60 18.16 6.74
N LYS A 43 17.59 18.22 5.40
CA LYS A 43 16.48 17.69 4.58
C LYS A 43 16.29 16.17 4.64
N TYR A 44 17.29 15.42 5.10
CA TYR A 44 17.28 13.96 5.08
C TYR A 44 17.28 13.37 6.50
N ASN A 45 16.35 12.45 6.75
CA ASN A 45 16.19 11.75 8.01
C ASN A 45 16.83 10.35 7.96
N LEU A 46 18.16 10.30 7.78
CA LEU A 46 18.92 9.05 7.62
C LEU A 46 19.54 8.53 8.92
N GLN A 47 19.71 9.40 9.91
CA GLN A 47 20.32 9.07 11.19
C GLN A 47 19.44 9.60 12.32
N TRP A 48 19.27 8.80 13.37
CA TRP A 48 18.61 9.25 14.58
C TRP A 48 19.44 10.35 15.24
N GLN A 49 18.82 11.49 15.54
CA GLN A 49 19.49 12.63 16.16
C GLN A 49 18.84 13.00 17.48
N ASN A 50 17.58 13.47 17.45
CA ASN A 50 16.87 13.92 18.65
C ASN A 50 15.39 13.59 18.56
N PHE A 51 14.79 13.19 19.68
CA PHE A 51 13.35 12.96 19.77
C PHE A 51 12.59 14.29 19.82
N SER A 52 11.56 14.47 18.98
CA SER A 52 10.75 15.68 18.92
C SER A 52 9.33 15.41 18.39
N PHE A 53 8.36 16.15 18.93
CA PHE A 53 6.97 16.18 18.44
C PHE A 53 6.71 17.35 17.48
N ASP A 54 7.73 18.15 17.13
CA ASP A 54 7.59 19.37 16.33
C ASP A 54 6.97 19.10 14.94
N ALA A 55 7.35 18.00 14.30
CA ALA A 55 6.81 17.59 13.00
C ALA A 55 5.29 17.31 13.04
N TRP A 56 4.78 16.81 14.17
CA TRP A 56 3.35 16.55 14.36
C TRP A 56 2.57 17.79 14.81
N ALA A 57 3.23 18.73 15.50
CA ALA A 57 2.62 19.98 15.91
C ALA A 57 2.38 20.93 14.73
N ASN A 58 3.30 20.97 13.77
CA ASN A 58 3.21 21.82 12.57
C ASN A 58 3.50 21.02 11.29
N PRO A 59 2.62 20.08 10.90
CA PRO A 59 2.88 19.16 9.78
C PRO A 59 2.98 19.85 8.42
N PHE A 60 2.35 21.02 8.26
CA PHE A 60 2.36 21.80 7.01
C PHE A 60 3.37 22.94 7.00
N ARG A 61 4.32 22.96 7.96
CA ARG A 61 5.31 24.04 8.08
C ARG A 61 6.19 24.16 6.82
N ASP A 62 6.54 23.03 6.23
CA ASP A 62 7.38 23.00 5.04
C ASP A 62 6.52 23.11 3.78
N ALA A 63 6.52 24.30 3.16
CA ALA A 63 5.75 24.58 1.95
C ALA A 63 6.10 23.62 0.79
N GLU A 64 7.35 23.16 0.72
CA GLU A 64 7.80 22.16 -0.27
C GLU A 64 7.09 20.81 -0.06
N LEU A 65 6.97 20.34 1.20
CA LEU A 65 6.27 19.10 1.53
C LEU A 65 4.76 19.21 1.32
N THR A 66 4.16 20.32 1.74
CA THR A 66 2.73 20.57 1.56
C THR A 66 2.35 20.63 0.07
N GLN A 67 3.13 21.34 -0.74
CA GLN A 67 2.91 21.38 -2.19
C GLN A 67 3.09 20.00 -2.83
N ALA A 68 4.11 19.22 -2.42
CA ALA A 68 4.30 17.87 -2.92
C ALA A 68 3.12 16.94 -2.59
N LEU A 69 2.57 17.05 -1.37
CA LEU A 69 1.37 16.32 -0.95
C LEU A 69 0.14 16.69 -1.80
N GLU A 70 -0.13 17.99 -1.97
CA GLU A 70 -1.25 18.47 -2.79
C GLU A 70 -1.16 17.99 -4.23
N ARG A 71 0.03 18.13 -4.85
CA ARG A 71 0.27 17.66 -6.21
C ARG A 71 0.02 16.16 -6.34
N SER A 72 0.52 15.37 -5.39
CA SER A 72 0.33 13.92 -5.37
C SER A 72 -1.15 13.54 -5.23
N LEU A 73 -1.89 14.25 -4.37
CA LEU A 73 -3.32 14.01 -4.17
C LEU A 73 -4.13 14.29 -5.46
N VAL A 74 -3.87 15.42 -6.12
CA VAL A 74 -4.57 15.76 -7.37
C VAL A 74 -4.27 14.74 -8.46
N VAL A 75 -3.00 14.39 -8.65
CA VAL A 75 -2.59 13.40 -9.66
C VAL A 75 -3.21 12.03 -9.35
N ALA A 76 -3.17 11.58 -8.11
CA ALA A 76 -3.75 10.30 -7.69
C ALA A 76 -5.26 10.26 -7.94
N LEU A 77 -6.00 11.30 -7.55
CA LEU A 77 -7.45 11.34 -7.73
C LEU A 77 -7.86 11.30 -9.21
N VAL A 78 -7.21 12.11 -10.04
CA VAL A 78 -7.49 12.15 -11.49
C VAL A 78 -7.12 10.82 -12.13
N SER A 79 -5.97 10.27 -11.79
CA SER A 79 -5.50 8.98 -12.33
C SER A 79 -6.43 7.83 -11.94
N VAL A 80 -6.79 7.72 -10.66
CA VAL A 80 -7.70 6.67 -10.17
C VAL A 80 -9.08 6.80 -10.81
N ALA A 81 -9.61 8.01 -10.94
CA ALA A 81 -10.92 8.21 -11.56
C ALA A 81 -10.92 7.73 -13.02
N ILE A 82 -9.94 8.15 -13.82
CA ILE A 82 -9.82 7.75 -15.22
C ILE A 82 -9.58 6.23 -15.34
N ALA A 83 -8.63 5.70 -14.58
CA ALA A 83 -8.29 4.28 -14.61
C ALA A 83 -9.48 3.40 -14.20
N THR A 84 -10.24 3.80 -13.18
CA THR A 84 -11.42 3.06 -12.72
C THR A 84 -12.54 3.10 -13.75
N LEU A 85 -12.82 4.25 -14.36
CA LEU A 85 -13.86 4.37 -15.38
C LEU A 85 -13.51 3.55 -16.63
N CYS A 86 -12.28 3.68 -17.13
CA CYS A 86 -11.81 2.91 -18.28
C CYS A 86 -11.76 1.42 -17.97
N GLY A 87 -11.19 1.02 -16.84
CA GLY A 87 -11.09 -0.38 -16.43
C GLY A 87 -12.47 -1.02 -16.22
N ALA A 88 -13.40 -0.32 -15.57
CA ALA A 88 -14.77 -0.80 -15.40
C ALA A 88 -15.50 -0.94 -16.74
N ALA A 89 -15.37 0.05 -17.64
CA ALA A 89 -15.96 -0.02 -18.97
C ALA A 89 -15.40 -1.19 -19.80
N MET A 90 -14.09 -1.41 -19.76
CA MET A 90 -13.42 -2.54 -20.43
C MET A 90 -13.87 -3.88 -19.86
N ALA A 91 -13.95 -4.01 -18.52
CA ALA A 91 -14.42 -5.23 -17.86
C ALA A 91 -15.88 -5.57 -18.26
N LEU A 92 -16.75 -4.56 -18.33
CA LEU A 92 -18.14 -4.74 -18.79
C LEU A 92 -18.21 -5.12 -20.28
N ALA A 93 -17.38 -4.50 -21.13
CA ALA A 93 -17.36 -4.80 -22.56
C ALA A 93 -16.90 -6.23 -22.84
N LEU A 94 -15.80 -6.67 -22.21
CA LEU A 94 -15.24 -8.00 -22.38
C LEU A 94 -16.12 -9.11 -21.80
N SER A 95 -16.81 -8.84 -20.68
CA SER A 95 -17.70 -9.83 -20.06
C SER A 95 -19.01 -10.03 -20.83
N LYS A 96 -19.56 -8.98 -21.45
CA LYS A 96 -20.89 -9.04 -22.07
C LYS A 96 -20.88 -9.21 -23.59
N TYR A 97 -19.80 -8.82 -24.28
CA TYR A 97 -19.72 -8.85 -25.75
C TYR A 97 -18.57 -9.73 -26.25
N ARG A 98 -18.86 -10.59 -27.24
CA ARG A 98 -17.84 -11.35 -27.98
C ARG A 98 -17.50 -10.63 -29.30
N PHE A 99 -16.43 -9.85 -29.31
CA PHE A 99 -15.94 -9.15 -30.50
C PHE A 99 -14.59 -9.71 -30.97
N ARG A 100 -14.28 -9.58 -32.28
CA ARG A 100 -13.09 -10.16 -32.92
C ARG A 100 -11.74 -9.70 -32.32
N GLY A 101 -11.71 -8.52 -31.68
CA GLY A 101 -10.50 -7.96 -31.04
C GLY A 101 -10.34 -8.28 -29.55
N ALA A 102 -11.28 -8.99 -28.92
CA ALA A 102 -11.30 -9.18 -27.46
C ALA A 102 -10.04 -9.87 -26.93
N SER A 103 -9.52 -10.87 -27.66
CA SER A 103 -8.30 -11.59 -27.28
C SER A 103 -7.05 -10.72 -27.30
N ALA A 104 -6.98 -9.72 -28.19
CA ALA A 104 -5.84 -8.80 -28.25
C ALA A 104 -5.88 -7.81 -27.07
N VAL A 105 -7.08 -7.35 -26.68
CA VAL A 105 -7.27 -6.48 -25.51
C VAL A 105 -6.93 -7.23 -24.22
N ASP A 106 -7.37 -8.47 -24.08
CA ASP A 106 -7.07 -9.32 -22.91
C ASP A 106 -5.56 -9.55 -22.76
N LEU A 107 -4.88 -9.86 -23.86
CA LEU A 107 -3.42 -9.98 -23.88
C LEU A 107 -2.73 -8.65 -23.48
N PHE A 108 -3.22 -7.52 -23.99
CA PHE A 108 -2.67 -6.20 -23.66
C PHE A 108 -2.85 -5.82 -22.19
N LEU A 109 -3.88 -6.33 -21.50
CA LEU A 109 -4.07 -6.13 -20.06
C LEU A 109 -3.12 -6.99 -19.21
N VAL A 110 -2.80 -8.20 -19.67
CA VAL A 110 -1.94 -9.14 -18.92
C VAL A 110 -0.45 -8.85 -19.12
N ILE A 111 -0.04 -8.34 -20.28
CA ILE A 111 1.35 -8.00 -20.57
C ILE A 111 1.97 -7.09 -19.49
N PRO A 112 1.42 -5.90 -19.16
CA PRO A 112 2.03 -5.03 -18.17
C PRO A 112 2.00 -5.59 -16.74
N LEU A 113 1.11 -6.56 -16.45
CA LEU A 113 1.07 -7.24 -15.16
C LEU A 113 2.16 -8.32 -15.02
N THR A 114 2.63 -8.85 -16.14
CA THR A 114 3.57 -9.99 -16.19
C THR A 114 4.93 -9.61 -16.73
N ALA A 115 5.04 -8.45 -17.40
CA ALA A 115 6.30 -7.86 -17.78
C ALA A 115 7.06 -7.47 -16.51
N PRO A 116 8.34 -7.83 -16.39
CA PRO A 116 9.15 -7.34 -15.29
C PRO A 116 9.31 -5.82 -15.41
N GLU A 117 8.93 -5.12 -14.35
CA GLU A 117 9.27 -3.70 -14.16
C GLU A 117 10.73 -3.47 -13.82
#